data_AF-A0A935GJM6-F1
#
_entry.id   AF-A0A935GJM6-F1
#
_cell.length_a   1.000
_cell.length_b   1.000
_cell.length_c   1.000
_cell.angle_alpha   90.00
_cell.angle_beta   90.00
_cell.angle_gamma   90.00
#
_symmetry.space_group_name_H-M   'P 1'
#
loop_
_entity.id
_entity.type
_entity.pdbx_description
1 polymer ?
#
loop_
_entity_poly.entity_id
_entity_poly.type
_entity_poly.pdbx_seq_one_letter_code
_entity_poly.pdbx_strand_id
1 'polypeptide(L)'
;MYLAPLERYAELVQQFPASESHHHAYPGGMLDHGLEITAYALKLRQSHLLPAGVTPEAQAAQAKAWTAGTAYAALLHDIGKIAVDLHVEHADGSVWHPGTARCESLTAFVTEGA
;
A
#
# COMPACT_ATOMS: atom_id res chain seq x y z
N MET A 1 -16.58 1.02 1.13
CA MET A 1 -15.49 1.00 2.13
C MET A 1 -14.12 0.84 1.49
N TYR A 2 -13.94 -0.04 0.51
CA TYR A 2 -12.59 -0.37 -0.03
C TYR A 2 -12.09 0.49 -1.19
N LEU A 3 -12.98 0.97 -2.07
CA LEU A 3 -12.57 1.69 -3.29
C LEU A 3 -11.77 2.96 -3.00
N ALA A 4 -12.32 3.88 -2.19
CA ALA A 4 -11.63 5.13 -1.89
C ALA A 4 -10.25 4.96 -1.20
N PRO A 5 -10.05 4.00 -0.26
CA PRO A 5 -8.71 3.66 0.22
C PRO A 5 -7.77 3.14 -0.86
N LEU A 6 -8.25 2.30 -1.79
CA LEU A 6 -7.45 1.76 -2.88
C LEU A 6 -7.05 2.84 -3.89
N GLU A 7 -7.98 3.73 -4.24
CA GLU A 7 -7.71 4.89 -5.09
C GLU A 7 -6.67 5.81 -4.45
N ARG A 8 -6.83 6.14 -3.16
CA ARG A 8 -5.83 6.95 -2.43
C ARG A 8 -4.47 6.27 -2.33
N TYR A 9 -4.44 4.95 -2.15
CA TYR A 9 -3.21 4.18 -2.17
C TYR A 9 -2.55 4.25 -3.55
N ALA A 10 -3.30 4.02 -4.63
CA ALA A 10 -2.81 4.11 -6.00
C ALA A 10 -2.30 5.51 -6.36
N GLU A 11 -3.00 6.56 -5.92
CA GLU A 11 -2.57 7.95 -6.08
C GLU A 11 -1.27 8.25 -5.34
N LEU A 12 -1.03 7.62 -4.19
CA LEU A 12 0.18 7.81 -3.39
C LEU A 12 1.37 7.03 -3.95
N VAL A 13 1.15 5.78 -4.38
CA VAL A 13 2.25 4.90 -4.85
C VAL A 13 2.56 5.05 -6.34
N GLN A 14 1.62 5.59 -7.12
CA GLN A 14 1.75 5.89 -8.54
C GLN A 14 2.48 4.82 -9.36
N GLN A 15 3.61 5.20 -9.96
CA GLN A 15 4.48 4.35 -10.76
C GLN A 15 5.76 3.95 -10.01
N PHE A 16 5.81 4.10 -8.68
CA PHE A 16 7.00 3.73 -7.91
C PHE A 16 7.26 2.21 -7.98
N PRO A 17 8.53 1.79 -8.12
CA PRO A 17 8.91 0.40 -7.94
C PRO A 17 8.83 0.01 -6.46
N ALA A 18 8.53 -1.26 -6.14
CA ALA A 18 8.50 -1.73 -4.74
C ALA A 18 9.88 -2.18 -4.22
N SER A 19 10.85 -2.31 -5.13
CA SER A 19 12.24 -2.64 -4.83
C SER A 19 13.16 -2.13 -5.95
N GLU A 20 14.45 -2.02 -5.68
CA GLU A 20 15.44 -1.55 -6.68
C GLU A 20 15.82 -2.63 -7.71
N SER A 21 15.80 -3.91 -7.31
CA SER A 21 16.39 -5.01 -8.11
C SER A 21 15.69 -6.36 -7.95
N HIS A 22 14.57 -6.42 -7.25
CA HIS A 22 13.89 -7.67 -6.89
C HIS A 22 12.49 -7.75 -7.52
N HIS A 23 11.66 -8.65 -7.01
CA HIS A 23 10.27 -8.77 -7.41
C HIS A 23 9.58 -7.40 -7.21
N HIS A 24 8.86 -6.95 -8.24
CA HIS A 24 8.26 -5.62 -8.33
C HIS A 24 9.23 -4.42 -8.51
N ALA A 25 10.44 -4.64 -9.02
CA ALA A 25 11.37 -3.60 -9.47
C ALA A 25 11.03 -3.05 -10.87
N TYR A 26 9.81 -2.54 -11.05
CA TYR A 26 9.33 -1.97 -12.31
C TYR A 26 8.32 -0.85 -12.05
N PRO A 27 8.03 0.04 -13.03
CA PRO A 27 7.04 1.10 -12.86
C PRO A 27 5.66 0.55 -12.46
N GLY A 28 5.13 1.02 -11.33
CA GLY A 28 3.86 0.55 -10.75
C GLY A 28 3.99 -0.66 -9.84
N GLY A 29 5.22 -1.16 -9.61
CA GLY A 29 5.48 -2.32 -8.76
C GLY A 29 4.94 -2.18 -7.33
N MET A 30 4.94 -0.98 -6.74
CA MET A 30 4.32 -0.75 -5.42
C MET A 30 2.82 -1.03 -5.41
N LEU A 31 2.10 -0.63 -6.47
CA LEU A 31 0.67 -0.87 -6.57
C LEU A 31 0.37 -2.37 -6.68
N ASP A 32 1.09 -3.06 -7.56
CA ASP A 32 0.94 -4.51 -7.75
C ASP A 32 1.23 -5.27 -6.46
N HIS A 33 2.37 -4.98 -5.81
CA HIS A 33 2.77 -5.61 -4.55
C HIS A 33 1.73 -5.38 -3.44
N GLY A 34 1.28 -4.14 -3.26
CA GLY A 34 0.27 -3.81 -2.24
C GLY A 34 -1.06 -4.56 -2.46
N LEU A 35 -1.52 -4.67 -3.71
CA LEU A 35 -2.73 -5.41 -4.06
C LEU A 35 -2.57 -6.92 -3.90
N GLU A 36 -1.42 -7.47 -4.29
CA GLU A 36 -1.09 -8.89 -4.12
C GLU A 36 -1.11 -9.29 -2.63
N ILE A 37 -0.38 -8.55 -1.79
CA ILE A 37 -0.33 -8.81 -0.34
C ILE A 37 -1.72 -8.64 0.31
N THR A 38 -2.50 -7.65 -0.13
CA THR A 38 -3.89 -7.48 0.33
C THR A 38 -4.77 -8.67 -0.03
N ALA A 39 -4.67 -9.17 -1.27
CA ALA A 39 -5.43 -10.32 -1.71
C ALA A 39 -5.06 -11.59 -0.92
N TYR A 40 -3.76 -11.84 -0.68
CA TYR A 40 -3.31 -12.96 0.13
C TYR A 40 -3.75 -12.86 1.58
N ALA A 41 -3.63 -11.68 2.20
CA ALA A 41 -4.07 -11.46 3.58
C ALA A 41 -5.59 -11.70 3.73
N LEU A 42 -6.40 -11.26 2.76
CA LEU A 42 -7.83 -11.51 2.74
C LEU A 42 -8.17 -12.98 2.52
N LYS A 43 -7.42 -13.69 1.67
CA LYS A 43 -7.58 -15.14 1.49
C LYS A 43 -7.28 -15.91 2.77
N LEU A 44 -6.19 -15.59 3.45
CA LEU A 44 -5.85 -16.17 4.76
C LEU A 44 -6.89 -15.82 5.82
N ARG A 45 -7.45 -14.62 5.75
CA ARG A 45 -8.47 -14.22 6.72
C ARG A 45 -9.75 -15.06 6.62
N GLN A 46 -10.13 -15.54 5.44
CA GLN A 46 -11.33 -16.35 5.28
C GLN A 46 -11.30 -17.65 6.11
N SER A 47 -10.12 -18.17 6.46
CA SER A 47 -9.97 -19.36 7.30
C SER A 47 -9.91 -19.07 8.81
N HIS A 48 -10.08 -17.81 9.24
CA HIS A 48 -9.94 -17.41 10.64
C HIS A 48 -11.18 -16.67 11.16
N LEU A 49 -11.73 -17.19 12.26
CA LEU A 49 -12.76 -16.51 13.05
C LEU A 49 -12.10 -15.54 14.03
N LEU A 50 -12.36 -14.24 13.84
CA LEU A 50 -11.77 -13.17 14.64
C LEU A 50 -12.86 -12.32 15.31
N PRO A 51 -12.63 -11.81 16.54
CA PRO A 51 -11.46 -12.10 17.37
C PRO A 51 -11.46 -13.54 17.91
N ALA A 52 -10.28 -14.10 18.15
CA ALA A 52 -10.16 -15.41 18.78
C ALA A 52 -10.65 -15.36 20.24
N GLY A 53 -11.24 -16.44 20.73
CA GLY A 53 -11.62 -16.59 22.15
C GLY A 53 -12.91 -15.87 22.58
N VAL A 54 -13.64 -15.23 21.67
CA VAL A 54 -14.98 -14.67 21.93
C VAL A 54 -16.09 -15.57 21.38
N THR A 55 -17.34 -15.33 21.76
CA THR A 55 -18.48 -16.13 21.28
C THR A 55 -18.71 -15.95 19.77
N PRO A 56 -19.30 -16.95 19.08
CA PRO A 56 -19.60 -16.84 17.65
C PRO A 56 -20.44 -15.62 17.28
N GLU A 57 -21.39 -15.21 18.13
CA GLU A 57 -22.23 -14.03 17.92
C GLU A 57 -21.40 -12.74 17.96
N ALA A 58 -20.45 -12.64 18.90
CA ALA A 58 -19.54 -11.51 18.99
C ALA A 58 -18.56 -11.47 17.80
N GLN A 59 -18.10 -12.63 17.31
CA GLN A 59 -17.29 -12.73 16.09
C GLN A 59 -18.08 -12.27 14.86
N ALA A 60 -19.31 -12.77 14.70
CA ALA A 60 -20.18 -12.42 13.59
C ALA A 60 -20.48 -10.91 13.56
N ALA A 61 -20.74 -10.31 14.72
CA ALA A 61 -20.97 -8.88 14.86
C ALA A 61 -19.77 -8.02 14.39
N GLN A 62 -18.54 -8.53 14.52
CA GLN A 62 -17.32 -7.80 14.19
C GLN A 62 -16.63 -8.27 12.90
N ALA A 63 -17.17 -9.27 12.21
CA ALA A 63 -16.53 -9.92 11.06
C ALA A 63 -16.06 -8.90 10.00
N LYS A 64 -16.93 -7.96 9.64
CA LYS A 64 -16.63 -6.88 8.67
C LYS A 64 -15.50 -5.97 9.14
N ALA A 65 -15.51 -5.56 10.40
CA ALA A 65 -14.49 -4.66 10.96
C ALA A 65 -13.12 -5.32 10.92
N TRP A 66 -13.06 -6.59 11.32
CA TRP A 66 -11.83 -7.35 11.24
C TRP A 66 -11.39 -7.54 9.79
N THR A 67 -12.29 -7.83 8.83
CA THR A 67 -11.91 -7.98 7.41
C THR A 67 -11.34 -6.67 6.84
N ALA A 68 -11.97 -5.54 7.17
CA ALA A 68 -11.47 -4.22 6.78
C ALA A 68 -10.11 -3.91 7.42
N GLY A 69 -9.94 -4.21 8.72
CA GLY A 69 -8.66 -4.05 9.41
C GLY A 69 -7.54 -4.85 8.76
N THR A 70 -7.78 -6.12 8.43
CA THR A 70 -6.80 -6.95 7.71
C THR A 70 -6.46 -6.37 6.34
N ALA A 71 -7.46 -5.93 5.56
CA ALA A 71 -7.23 -5.34 4.25
C ALA A 71 -6.38 -4.07 4.33
N TYR A 72 -6.70 -3.16 5.25
CA TYR A 72 -5.97 -1.90 5.39
C TYR A 72 -4.57 -2.07 5.96
N ALA A 73 -4.39 -2.99 6.92
CA ALA A 73 -3.07 -3.31 7.46
C ALA A 73 -2.16 -3.90 6.37
N ALA A 74 -2.69 -4.80 5.54
CA ALA A 74 -1.95 -5.38 4.42
C ALA A 74 -1.63 -4.34 3.34
N LEU A 75 -2.59 -3.50 2.96
CA LEU A 75 -2.38 -2.47 1.94
C LEU A 75 -1.31 -1.45 2.36
N LEU A 76 -1.26 -1.08 3.64
CA LEU A 76 -0.36 -0.05 4.16
C LEU A 76 0.97 -0.58 4.71
N HIS A 77 1.21 -1.90 4.69
CA HIS A 77 2.35 -2.50 5.40
C HIS A 77 3.71 -1.93 5.00
N ASP A 78 3.88 -1.61 3.72
CA ASP A 78 5.14 -1.11 3.12
C ASP A 78 5.07 0.38 2.73
N ILE A 79 4.02 1.11 3.13
CA ILE A 79 3.83 2.50 2.69
C ILE A 79 4.96 3.44 3.14
N GLY A 80 5.66 3.09 4.23
CA GLY A 80 6.81 3.84 4.74
C GLY A 80 7.96 3.94 3.74
N LYS A 81 8.14 2.94 2.86
CA LYS A 81 9.22 2.89 1.86
C LYS A 81 9.22 4.11 0.94
N ILE A 82 8.05 4.65 0.63
CA ILE A 82 7.91 5.84 -0.23
C ILE A 82 8.63 7.05 0.37
N ALA A 83 8.71 7.14 1.70
CA ALA A 83 9.33 8.26 2.39
C ALA A 83 10.83 8.05 2.67
N VAL A 84 11.32 6.81 2.67
CA VAL A 84 12.68 6.49 3.13
C VAL A 84 13.58 5.89 2.05
N ASP A 85 13.00 5.26 1.03
CA ASP A 85 13.76 4.55 -0.02
C ASP A 85 13.73 5.30 -1.37
N LEU A 86 12.91 6.35 -1.52
CA LEU A 86 12.71 7.04 -2.80
C LEU A 86 13.13 8.51 -2.72
N HIS A 87 14.00 8.91 -3.64
CA HIS A 87 14.23 10.32 -3.98
C HIS A 87 13.44 10.67 -5.23
N VAL A 88 12.60 11.71 -5.12
CA VAL A 88 11.59 12.02 -6.13
C VAL A 88 11.62 13.52 -6.39
N GLU A 89 11.69 13.89 -7.67
CA GLU A 89 11.73 15.28 -8.11
C GLU A 89 10.59 15.59 -9.09
N HIS A 90 10.03 16.78 -8.96
CA HIS A 90 9.14 17.35 -9.95
C HIS A 90 9.91 17.77 -11.21
N ALA A 91 9.20 18.02 -12.31
CA ALA A 91 9.80 18.44 -13.58
C ALA A 91 10.61 19.75 -13.48
N ASP A 92 10.31 20.59 -12.48
CA ASP A 92 11.04 21.84 -12.20
C ASP A 92 12.26 21.65 -11.29
N GLY A 93 12.57 20.41 -10.89
CA GLY A 93 13.69 20.06 -10.00
C GLY A 93 13.38 20.23 -8.51
N SER A 94 12.15 20.57 -8.12
CA SER A 94 11.78 20.61 -6.71
C SER A 94 11.58 19.19 -6.15
N VAL A 95 12.05 18.95 -4.92
CA VAL A 95 11.92 17.64 -4.26
C VAL A 95 10.47 17.42 -3.82
N TRP A 96 9.92 16.26 -4.17
CA TRP A 96 8.60 15.85 -3.70
C TRP A 96 8.68 15.22 -2.31
N HIS A 97 7.72 15.54 -1.46
CA HIS A 97 7.56 14.92 -0.15
C HIS A 97 6.13 14.36 0.00
N PRO A 98 5.98 13.09 0.42
CA PRO A 98 4.69 12.39 0.47
C PRO A 98 3.65 13.02 1.42
N GLY A 99 4.07 13.81 2.41
CA GLY A 99 3.19 14.41 3.41
C GLY A 99 2.71 15.83 3.12
N THR A 100 3.27 16.50 2.11
CA THR A 100 3.05 17.95 1.89
C THR A 100 2.50 18.30 0.51
N ALA A 101 2.60 17.41 -0.48
CA ALA A 101 2.13 17.69 -1.84
C ALA A 101 1.50 16.47 -2.52
N ARG A 102 0.43 16.70 -3.30
CA ARG A 102 -0.07 15.69 -4.24
C ARG A 102 0.94 15.51 -5.36
N CYS A 103 1.19 14.26 -5.73
CA CYS A 103 2.08 13.95 -6.83
C CYS A 103 1.30 14.12 -8.15
N GLU A 104 1.29 15.33 -8.73
CA GLU A 104 0.40 15.63 -9.88
C GLU A 104 0.97 15.27 -11.26
N SER A 105 2.28 15.00 -11.38
CA SER A 105 2.86 14.24 -12.50
C SER A 105 4.35 14.04 -12.25
N LEU A 106 4.81 12.80 -12.02
CA LEU A 106 6.24 12.51 -11.95
C LEU A 106 6.82 12.43 -13.36
N THR A 107 7.86 13.23 -13.60
CA THR A 107 8.61 13.18 -14.87
C THR A 107 9.99 12.51 -14.69
N ALA A 108 10.45 12.28 -13.45
CA ALA A 108 11.69 11.55 -13.21
C ALA A 108 11.68 10.84 -11.84
N PHE A 109 12.04 9.55 -11.85
CA PHE A 109 12.54 8.85 -10.68
C PHE A 109 14.06 8.90 -10.77
N VAL A 110 14.73 9.46 -9.76
CA VAL A 110 16.18 9.28 -9.61
C VAL A 110 16.34 8.16 -8.59
N THR A 111 16.50 6.93 -9.06
CA THR A 111 17.11 5.91 -8.19
C THR A 111 18.54 6.37 -7.97
N GLU A 112 18.88 6.82 -6.77
CA GLU A 112 20.30 7.02 -6.43
C GLU A 112 21.01 5.67 -6.54
N GLY A 113 21.70 5.48 -7.65
CA GLY A 113 22.58 4.35 -7.89
C GLY A 113 24.00 4.83 -8.04
N ALA A 114 24.70 5.02 -6.92
CA ALA A 114 26.13 4.73 -6.68
C ALA A 114 26.56 5.23 -5.29
#